data_AF-A0A961GUA5-F1
#
_entry.id   AF-A0A961GUA5-F1
#
_cell.length_a   1.000
_cell.length_b   1.000
_cell.length_c   1.000
_cell.angle_alpha   90.00
_cell.angle_beta   90.00
_cell.angle_gamma   90.00
#
_symmetry.space_group_name_H-M   'P 1'
#
loop_
_entity.id
_entity.type
_entity.pdbx_description
1 polymer ?
#
loop_
_entity_poly.entity_id
_entity_poly.type
_entity_poly.pdbx_seq_one_letter_code
_entity_poly.pdbx_strand_id
1 'polypeptide(L)'
;MAATATARWEGTIDEGTGAVSTGTGLTGTFTKASRFADGAGTNPEELIGAAHAGCFSQFLALLLTKNETPPTSIETTAKVSIAVTDEGPTITRIALSTTVDVDLPAEKIDELAQNAKA
;
A
#
# COMPACT_ATOMS: atom_id res chain seq x y z
N MET A 1 5.24 -12.07 -16.48
CA MET A 1 3.87 -12.12 -15.91
C MET A 1 3.31 -10.72 -15.91
N ALA A 2 2.03 -10.54 -16.24
CA ALA A 2 1.35 -9.25 -16.18
C ALA A 2 0.12 -9.37 -15.29
N ALA A 3 -0.07 -8.41 -14.38
CA ALA A 3 -1.27 -8.28 -13.57
C ALA A 3 -2.05 -7.06 -14.04
N THR A 4 -3.38 -7.16 -14.05
CA THR A 4 -4.27 -6.08 -14.53
C THR A 4 -5.24 -5.67 -13.43
N ALA A 5 -5.43 -4.37 -13.29
CA ALA A 5 -6.53 -3.76 -12.55
C ALA A 5 -7.21 -2.72 -13.45
N THR A 6 -8.48 -2.44 -13.20
CA THR A 6 -9.27 -1.47 -13.95
C THR A 6 -9.99 -0.53 -13.00
N ALA A 7 -10.22 0.69 -13.47
CA ALA A 7 -11.06 1.66 -12.80
C ALA A 7 -12.01 2.28 -13.84
N ARG A 8 -13.24 2.55 -13.45
CA ARG A 8 -14.25 3.26 -14.24
C ARG A 8 -14.79 4.41 -13.41
N TRP A 9 -15.02 5.55 -14.04
CA TRP A 9 -15.66 6.71 -13.44
C TRP A 9 -16.88 7.11 -14.26
N GLU A 10 -17.96 7.52 -13.59
CA GLU A 10 -19.19 7.99 -14.21
C GLU A 10 -19.66 9.29 -13.55
N GLY A 11 -20.08 10.26 -14.37
CA GLY A 11 -20.60 11.55 -13.89
C GLY A 11 -19.54 12.63 -13.69
N THR A 12 -19.97 13.76 -13.12
CA THR A 12 -19.11 14.91 -12.78
C THR A 12 -18.26 14.61 -11.55
N ILE A 13 -17.34 15.49 -11.16
CA ILE A 13 -16.54 15.26 -9.95
C ILE A 13 -17.36 15.34 -8.65
N ASP A 14 -18.46 16.09 -8.65
CA ASP A 14 -19.26 16.36 -7.45
C ASP A 14 -20.37 15.31 -7.24
N GLU A 15 -20.92 14.76 -8.32
CA GLU A 15 -21.99 13.73 -8.27
C GLU A 15 -21.51 12.35 -8.72
N GLY A 16 -20.30 12.27 -9.27
CA GLY A 16 -19.79 11.06 -9.89
C GLY A 16 -19.33 10.01 -8.91
N THR A 17 -19.31 8.78 -9.40
CA THR A 17 -18.85 7.61 -8.66
C THR A 17 -17.88 6.82 -9.52
N GLY A 18 -16.85 6.30 -8.87
CA GLY A 18 -15.88 5.41 -9.44
C GLY A 18 -16.00 4.00 -8.89
N ALA A 19 -15.58 3.02 -9.68
CA ALA A 19 -15.42 1.64 -9.28
C ALA A 19 -14.05 1.11 -9.72
N VAL A 20 -13.37 0.38 -8.85
CA VAL A 20 -12.13 -0.33 -9.12
C VAL A 20 -12.35 -1.84 -9.09
N SER A 21 -11.60 -2.56 -9.91
CA SER A 21 -11.52 -4.02 -9.85
C SER A 21 -10.12 -4.53 -10.21
N THR A 22 -9.74 -5.66 -9.62
CA THR A 22 -8.50 -6.39 -9.95
C THR A 22 -8.82 -7.68 -10.68
N GLY A 23 -7.86 -8.23 -11.43
CA GLY A 23 -8.00 -9.54 -12.08
C GLY A 23 -8.28 -10.71 -11.12
N THR A 24 -8.09 -10.52 -9.81
CA THR A 24 -8.36 -11.52 -8.77
C THR A 24 -9.71 -11.33 -8.09
N GLY A 25 -10.50 -10.32 -8.49
CA GLY A 25 -11.86 -10.09 -7.98
C GLY A 25 -11.96 -9.14 -6.79
N LEU A 26 -10.86 -8.53 -6.31
CA LEU A 26 -10.95 -7.41 -5.35
C LEU A 26 -11.60 -6.23 -6.06
N THR A 27 -12.67 -5.69 -5.46
CA THR A 27 -13.44 -4.56 -5.97
C THR A 27 -13.66 -3.50 -4.90
N GLY A 28 -13.94 -2.27 -5.32
CA GLY A 28 -14.28 -1.17 -4.42
C GLY A 28 -14.90 -0.01 -5.17
N THR A 29 -15.67 0.82 -4.48
CA THR A 29 -16.19 2.08 -5.01
C THR A 29 -15.42 3.24 -4.40
N PHE A 30 -15.28 4.34 -5.16
CA PHE A 30 -14.64 5.55 -4.68
C PHE A 30 -15.37 6.78 -5.22
N THR A 31 -15.32 7.87 -4.48
CA THR A 31 -15.91 9.17 -4.85
C THR A 31 -14.91 10.28 -4.54
N LYS A 32 -15.22 11.53 -4.90
CA LYS A 32 -14.47 12.69 -4.41
C LYS A 32 -14.44 12.71 -2.88
N ALA A 33 -15.56 12.37 -2.24
CA ALA A 33 -15.69 12.34 -0.79
C ALA A 33 -14.86 11.24 -0.14
N SER A 34 -14.84 10.00 -0.66
CA SER A 34 -14.01 8.93 -0.08
C SER A 34 -12.51 9.15 -0.27
N ARG A 35 -12.12 10.01 -1.22
CA ARG A 35 -10.71 10.32 -1.50
C ARG A 35 -10.18 11.54 -0.73
N PHE A 36 -11.01 12.58 -0.56
CA PHE A 36 -10.55 13.88 -0.03
C PHE A 36 -11.30 14.33 1.23
N ALA A 37 -12.22 13.53 1.75
CA ALA A 37 -12.98 13.77 2.97
C ALA A 37 -13.23 12.44 3.70
N ASP A 38 -14.02 12.47 4.77
CA ASP A 38 -14.41 11.27 5.52
C ASP A 38 -15.64 10.59 4.88
N GLY A 39 -15.50 10.23 3.59
CA GLY A 39 -16.54 9.52 2.83
C GLY A 39 -16.36 8.00 2.86
N ALA A 40 -17.47 7.25 2.82
CA ALA A 40 -17.43 5.80 2.68
C ALA A 40 -16.95 5.37 1.28
N GLY A 41 -16.26 4.23 1.22
CA GLY A 41 -15.64 3.69 0.00
C GLY A 41 -14.13 3.60 0.16
N THR A 42 -13.46 3.05 -0.84
CA THR A 42 -11.99 3.06 -0.90
C THR A 42 -11.49 4.35 -1.56
N ASN A 43 -10.18 4.45 -1.71
CA ASN A 43 -9.51 5.47 -2.50
C ASN A 43 -8.24 4.88 -3.16
N PRO A 44 -7.72 5.52 -4.22
CA PRO A 44 -6.50 5.06 -4.88
C PRO A 44 -5.29 4.93 -3.93
N GLU A 45 -5.22 5.78 -2.90
CA GLU A 45 -4.10 5.84 -1.97
C GLU A 45 -4.02 4.61 -1.06
N GLU A 46 -5.16 4.10 -0.57
CA GLU A 46 -5.26 2.84 0.16
C GLU A 46 -4.76 1.65 -0.67
N LEU A 47 -5.13 1.60 -1.95
CA LEU A 47 -4.72 0.51 -2.85
C LEU A 47 -3.21 0.52 -3.12
N ILE A 48 -2.63 1.72 -3.30
CA ILE A 48 -1.18 1.91 -3.42
C ILE A 48 -0.49 1.51 -2.10
N GLY A 49 -1.05 1.92 -0.96
CA GLY A 49 -0.55 1.55 0.36
C GLY A 49 -0.54 0.03 0.57
N ALA A 50 -1.64 -0.65 0.23
CA ALA A 50 -1.76 -2.10 0.31
C ALA A 50 -0.73 -2.81 -0.59
N ALA A 51 -0.58 -2.35 -1.84
CA ALA A 51 0.41 -2.91 -2.76
C ALA A 51 1.85 -2.74 -2.23
N HIS A 52 2.19 -1.54 -1.72
CA HIS A 52 3.51 -1.23 -1.20
C HIS A 52 3.81 -2.04 0.08
N ALA A 53 2.87 -2.08 1.03
CA ALA A 53 3.00 -2.85 2.26
C ALA A 53 3.20 -4.36 1.98
N GLY A 54 2.44 -4.91 1.02
CA GLY A 54 2.58 -6.30 0.60
C GLY A 54 3.93 -6.59 -0.04
N CYS A 55 4.37 -5.74 -0.98
CA CYS A 55 5.66 -5.88 -1.64
C CYS A 55 6.83 -5.82 -0.64
N PHE A 56 6.82 -4.82 0.25
CA PHE A 56 7.83 -4.68 1.29
C PHE A 56 7.87 -5.90 2.21
N SER A 57 6.71 -6.35 2.72
CA SER A 57 6.63 -7.49 3.64
C SER A 57 7.15 -8.77 2.98
N GLN A 58 6.82 -8.99 1.70
CA GLN A 58 7.29 -10.15 0.95
C GLN A 58 8.80 -10.12 0.73
N PHE A 59 9.37 -8.95 0.41
CA PHE A 59 10.80 -8.84 0.20
C PHE A 59 11.58 -8.95 1.51
N LEU A 60 11.08 -8.37 2.60
CA LEU A 60 11.65 -8.56 3.94
C LEU A 60 11.65 -10.04 4.35
N ALA A 61 10.54 -10.77 4.12
CA ALA A 61 10.48 -12.22 4.37
C ALA A 61 11.55 -12.98 3.56
N LEU A 62 11.78 -12.61 2.30
CA LEU A 62 12.83 -13.20 1.47
C LEU A 62 14.22 -12.96 2.05
N LEU A 63 14.53 -11.73 2.49
CA LEU A 63 15.83 -11.39 3.06
C LEU A 63 16.09 -12.12 4.39
N LEU A 64 15.08 -12.17 5.27
CA LEU A 64 15.14 -12.93 6.53
C LEU A 64 15.33 -14.43 6.28
N THR A 65 14.63 -14.99 5.30
CA THR A 65 14.81 -16.40 4.91
C THR A 65 16.21 -16.68 4.35
N LYS A 66 16.76 -15.77 3.53
CA LYS A 66 18.14 -15.87 3.02
C LYS A 66 19.21 -15.74 4.12
N ASN A 67 18.85 -15.11 5.23
CA ASN A 67 19.66 -15.02 6.44
C ASN A 67 19.47 -16.25 7.37
N GLU A 68 18.79 -17.31 6.91
CA GLU A 68 18.50 -18.53 7.69
C GLU A 68 17.66 -18.29 8.96
N THR A 69 16.97 -17.14 9.03
CA THR A 69 16.08 -16.73 10.13
C THR A 69 14.69 -16.39 9.58
N PRO A 70 13.93 -17.38 9.08
CA PRO A 70 12.61 -17.11 8.50
C PRO A 70 11.66 -16.51 9.57
N PRO A 71 10.88 -15.48 9.24
CA PRO A 71 9.94 -14.87 10.18
C PRO A 71 8.74 -15.79 10.42
N THR A 72 8.20 -15.75 11.65
CA THR A 72 6.89 -16.31 11.98
C THR A 72 5.77 -15.46 11.38
N SER A 73 5.89 -14.13 11.46
CA SER A 73 4.93 -13.19 10.89
C SER A 73 5.56 -11.84 10.57
N ILE A 74 5.01 -11.14 9.56
CA ILE A 74 5.32 -9.75 9.23
C ILE A 74 4.01 -9.03 9.00
N GLU A 75 3.78 -7.95 9.75
CA GLU A 75 2.66 -7.04 9.55
C GLU A 75 3.19 -5.66 9.21
N THR A 76 2.81 -5.12 8.04
CA THR A 76 3.23 -3.79 7.59
C THR A 76 2.02 -2.91 7.32
N THR A 77 2.00 -1.73 7.91
CA THR A 77 1.07 -0.64 7.57
C THR A 77 1.78 0.40 6.70
N ALA A 78 1.19 0.77 5.57
CA ALA A 78 1.66 1.86 4.71
C ALA A 78 0.75 3.09 4.83
N LYS A 79 1.25 4.15 5.46
CA LYS A 79 0.58 5.45 5.51
C LYS A 79 0.93 6.27 4.28
N VAL A 80 -0.02 6.40 3.36
CA VAL A 80 0.11 7.21 2.14
C VAL A 80 -0.35 8.63 2.42
N SER A 81 0.52 9.61 2.16
CA SER A 81 0.25 11.04 2.35
C SER A 81 0.11 11.73 1.01
N ILE A 82 -0.96 12.51 0.85
CA ILE A 82 -1.22 13.34 -0.32
C ILE A 82 -1.17 14.82 0.04
N ALA A 83 -0.68 15.62 -0.89
CA ALA A 83 -0.84 17.07 -0.90
C ALA A 83 -1.48 17.50 -2.23
N VAL A 84 -2.21 18.62 -2.21
CA VAL A 84 -2.65 19.28 -3.44
C VAL A 84 -1.57 20.30 -3.81
N THR A 85 -0.96 20.09 -4.97
CA THR A 85 0.05 20.99 -5.55
C THR A 85 -0.54 21.73 -6.75
N ASP A 86 0.23 22.63 -7.36
CA ASP A 86 -0.16 23.33 -8.59
C ASP A 86 -0.38 22.36 -9.77
N GLU A 87 0.20 21.16 -9.71
CA GLU A 87 0.03 20.08 -10.70
C GLU A 87 -1.16 19.16 -10.39
N GLY A 88 -1.82 19.37 -9.24
CA GLY A 88 -2.94 18.57 -8.76
C GLY A 88 -2.61 17.71 -7.53
N PRO A 89 -3.45 16.71 -7.21
CA PRO A 89 -3.21 15.78 -6.10
C PRO A 89 -1.94 14.94 -6.31
N THR A 90 -1.00 15.03 -5.37
CA THR A 90 0.32 14.39 -5.45
C THR A 90 0.57 13.54 -4.21
N ILE A 91 0.99 12.29 -4.40
CA ILE A 91 1.50 11.46 -3.29
C ILE A 91 2.88 11.97 -2.91
N THR A 92 3.01 12.51 -1.70
CA THR A 92 4.25 13.13 -1.22
C THR A 92 5.09 12.20 -0.38
N ARG A 93 4.47 11.21 0.29
CA ARG A 93 5.16 10.27 1.16
C ARG A 93 4.36 8.99 1.33
N ILE A 94 5.06 7.85 1.39
CA ILE A 94 4.55 6.59 1.91
C ILE A 94 5.44 6.22 3.10
N ALA A 95 4.86 6.17 4.30
CA ALA A 95 5.57 5.77 5.52
C ALA A 95 5.16 4.35 5.91
N LEU A 96 6.14 3.44 5.96
CA LEU A 96 5.94 2.06 6.38
C LEU A 96 6.19 1.92 7.88
N SER A 97 5.29 1.21 8.57
CA SER A 97 5.45 0.77 9.95
C SER A 97 5.27 -0.73 9.99
N THR A 98 6.27 -1.45 10.48
CA THR A 98 6.31 -2.91 10.41
C THR A 98 6.59 -3.53 11.78
N THR A 99 5.82 -4.55 12.11
CA THR A 99 6.09 -5.48 13.22
C THR A 99 6.48 -6.82 12.63
N VAL A 100 7.58 -7.40 13.11
CA VAL A 100 8.06 -8.72 12.68
C VAL A 100 8.30 -9.60 13.90
N ASP A 101 7.84 -10.84 13.81
CA ASP A 101 8.13 -11.91 14.76
C ASP A 101 9.19 -12.83 14.14
N VAL A 102 10.42 -12.76 14.66
CA VAL A 102 11.57 -13.53 14.21
C VAL A 102 12.60 -13.64 15.33
N ASP A 103 13.29 -14.77 15.41
CA ASP A 103 14.42 -14.96 16.35
C ASP A 103 15.71 -14.37 15.74
N LEU A 104 15.85 -13.05 15.86
CA LEU A 104 16.99 -12.29 15.35
C LEU A 104 17.20 -11.00 16.17
N PRO A 105 18.45 -10.54 16.40
CA PRO A 105 18.69 -9.26 17.07
C PRO A 105 18.09 -8.07 16.31
N ALA A 106 17.58 -7.08 17.05
CA ALA A 106 16.88 -5.92 16.52
C ALA A 106 17.70 -5.14 15.48
N GLU A 107 19.01 -4.96 15.72
CA GLU A 107 19.89 -4.26 14.79
C GLU A 107 19.97 -4.94 13.41
N LYS A 108 19.94 -6.28 13.40
CA LYS A 108 19.98 -7.03 12.14
C LYS A 108 18.62 -7.04 11.44
N ILE A 109 17.52 -7.05 12.21
CA ILE A 109 16.18 -6.85 11.66
C ILE A 109 16.10 -5.49 10.96
N ASP A 110 16.57 -4.43 11.60
CA ASP A 110 16.56 -3.07 11.04
C ASP A 110 17.39 -2.96 9.77
N GLU A 111 18.57 -3.57 9.73
CA GLU A 111 19.42 -3.62 8.53
C GLU A 111 18.68 -4.28 7.36
N LEU A 112 18.09 -5.46 7.58
CA LEU A 112 17.35 -6.19 6.55
C LEU A 112 16.08 -5.45 6.12
N ALA A 113 15.39 -4.78 7.06
CA ALA A 113 14.24 -3.93 6.76
C ALA A 113 14.62 -2.71 5.91
N GLN A 114 15.75 -2.04 6.16
CA GLN A 114 16.22 -0.95 5.29
C GLN A 114 16.60 -1.46 3.90
N ASN A 115 17.21 -2.65 3.80
CA ASN A 115 17.50 -3.26 2.50
C ASN A 115 16.22 -3.65 1.74
N ALA A 116 15.14 -4.00 2.45
CA ALA A 116 13.84 -4.32 1.86
C ALA A 116 13.04 -3.08 1.40
N LYS A 117 13.40 -1.89 1.87
CA LYS A 117 12.68 -0.62 1.65
C LYS A 117 13.00 0.04 0.30
N ALA A 118 14.08 -0.37 -0.36
CA ALA A 118 14.62 0.26 -1.56
C ALA A 118 13.72 0.11 -2.80
#